data_AF-A0AAV5YEL8-F1
#
_entry.id   AF-A0AAV5YEL8-F1
#
_cell.length_a   1.000
_cell.length_b   1.000
_cell.length_c   1.000
_cell.angle_alpha   90.00
_cell.angle_beta   90.00
_cell.angle_gamma   90.00
#
_symmetry.space_group_name_H-M   'P 1'
#
loop_
_entity.id
_entity.type
_entity.pdbx_description
1 polymer ?
#
loop_
_entity_poly.entity_id
_entity_poly.type
_entity_poly.pdbx_seq_one_letter_code
_entity_poly.pdbx_strand_id
1 'polypeptide(L)'
;MSAPADATPLPCPACDQAMSTQRFDGNYGRVVDLDLCHGCGLIWFDRQESLALTPGAVLKLFVAIDAHRDRRHPLDALAPCCPRCRQPLVATIDQQRATRFSYWRCPVEHGRLTTFFDFLREKNFVRPLSPERLAELRRYASAVNCSACGAPIDLAHESACAHCGAPLSMLDPEQVQAAVRDLQSAEARRTTVDPTYPARLMMDRATLERAFHATPGELRGADVSGAFGVVEAGVAAIVRLLSENSGPSAP
;
A
#
# COMPACT_ATOMS: atom_id res chain seq x y z
N MET A 1 16.66 -2.68 -27.79
CA MET A 1 16.30 -1.63 -26.82
C MET A 1 15.18 -0.82 -27.44
N SER A 2 13.94 -1.21 -27.22
CA SER A 2 12.78 -0.50 -27.77
C SER A 2 12.21 0.39 -26.67
N ALA A 3 12.22 1.70 -26.88
CA ALA A 3 11.42 2.63 -26.11
C ALA A 3 9.94 2.26 -26.29
N PRO A 4 9.10 2.25 -25.22
CA PRO A 4 7.67 2.16 -25.45
C PRO A 4 7.19 3.45 -26.11
N ALA A 5 6.30 3.28 -27.08
CA ALA A 5 5.70 4.32 -27.91
C ALA A 5 5.11 5.46 -27.07
N ASP A 6 5.17 6.68 -27.61
CA ASP A 6 4.41 7.85 -27.18
C ASP A 6 2.92 7.47 -27.07
N ALA A 7 2.51 7.05 -25.88
CA ALA A 7 1.12 6.91 -25.53
C ALA A 7 0.58 8.32 -25.27
N THR A 8 -0.52 8.67 -25.93
CA THR A 8 -1.23 9.94 -25.67
C THR A 8 -1.44 10.07 -24.16
N PRO A 9 -0.99 11.17 -23.54
CA PRO A 9 -1.12 11.33 -22.09
C PRO A 9 -2.59 11.32 -21.70
N LEU A 10 -2.93 10.58 -20.65
CA LEU A 10 -4.32 10.50 -20.18
C LEU A 10 -4.78 11.88 -19.71
N PRO A 11 -6.00 12.32 -20.06
CA PRO A 11 -6.58 13.53 -19.49
C PRO A 11 -6.94 13.28 -18.02
N CYS A 12 -6.64 14.25 -17.16
CA CYS A 12 -7.01 14.18 -15.76
C CYS A 12 -8.54 14.19 -15.62
N PRO A 13 -9.15 13.20 -14.93
CA PRO A 13 -10.61 13.17 -14.72
C PRO A 13 -11.22 14.35 -13.94
N ALA A 14 -10.39 15.24 -13.40
CA ALA A 14 -10.83 16.41 -12.63
C ALA A 14 -10.69 17.74 -13.37
N CYS A 15 -9.60 17.93 -14.12
CA CYS A 15 -9.29 19.22 -14.78
C CYS A 15 -9.06 19.11 -16.29
N ASP A 16 -9.21 17.90 -16.87
CA ASP A 16 -8.97 17.57 -18.28
C ASP A 16 -7.55 17.86 -18.81
N GLN A 17 -6.64 18.37 -17.98
CA GLN A 17 -5.23 18.57 -18.35
C GLN A 17 -4.52 17.22 -18.54
N ALA A 18 -3.54 17.20 -19.45
CA ALA A 18 -2.71 16.03 -19.67
C ALA A 18 -1.96 15.64 -18.38
N MET A 19 -2.09 14.36 -17.99
CA MET A 19 -1.36 13.81 -16.86
C MET A 19 0.08 13.48 -17.27
N SER A 20 1.01 13.64 -16.33
CA SER A 20 2.41 13.29 -16.52
C SER A 20 2.62 11.82 -16.20
N THR A 21 2.97 11.02 -17.21
CA THR A 21 3.41 9.64 -17.00
C THR A 21 4.81 9.61 -16.39
N GLN A 22 4.99 8.92 -15.27
CA GLN A 22 6.27 8.76 -14.59
C GLN A 22 6.54 7.28 -14.32
N ARG A 23 7.79 6.88 -14.53
CA ARG A 23 8.22 5.50 -14.43
C ARG A 23 8.75 5.16 -13.04
N PHE A 24 8.27 4.07 -12.47
CA PHE A 24 8.62 3.58 -11.15
C PHE A 24 9.02 2.10 -11.16
N ASP A 25 9.82 1.73 -10.16
CA ASP A 25 10.24 0.35 -9.97
C ASP A 25 9.09 -0.51 -9.42
N GLY A 26 8.82 -1.62 -10.12
CA GLY A 26 7.85 -2.63 -9.73
C GLY A 26 8.48 -3.85 -9.05
N ASN A 27 7.66 -4.57 -8.30
CA ASN A 27 8.02 -5.84 -7.69
C ASN A 27 8.37 -6.86 -8.80
N TYR A 28 9.26 -7.80 -8.49
CA TYR A 28 9.72 -8.84 -9.42
C TYR A 28 10.40 -8.30 -10.70
N GLY A 29 11.15 -7.18 -10.57
CA GLY A 29 11.87 -6.57 -11.69
C GLY A 29 10.96 -5.92 -12.74
N ARG A 30 9.66 -5.77 -12.44
CA ARG A 30 8.72 -5.07 -13.31
C ARG A 30 8.98 -3.57 -13.27
N VAL A 31 8.45 -2.90 -14.29
CA VAL A 31 8.36 -1.44 -14.34
C VAL A 31 6.88 -1.07 -14.29
N VAL A 32 6.56 -0.01 -13.57
CA VAL A 32 5.21 0.54 -13.42
C VAL A 32 5.24 1.97 -13.90
N ASP A 33 4.39 2.31 -14.86
CA ASP A 33 4.24 3.69 -15.32
C ASP A 33 2.97 4.26 -14.64
N LEU A 34 3.09 5.39 -13.95
CA LEU A 34 1.96 6.04 -13.25
C LEU A 34 1.66 7.38 -13.88
N ASP A 35 0.38 7.68 -14.08
CA ASP A 35 -0.06 8.98 -14.55
C ASP A 35 -0.39 9.89 -13.37
N LEU A 36 0.27 11.05 -13.31
CA LEU A 36 0.17 12.02 -12.22
C LEU A 36 -0.40 13.35 -12.70
N CYS A 37 -1.42 13.85 -12.01
CA CYS A 37 -1.88 15.23 -12.15
C CYS A 37 -1.47 16.02 -10.91
N HIS A 38 -0.37 16.77 -11.01
CA HIS A 38 0.17 17.52 -9.87
C HIS A 38 -0.75 18.64 -9.36
N GLY A 39 -1.46 19.34 -10.25
CA GLY A 39 -2.39 20.42 -9.88
C GLY A 39 -3.60 19.91 -9.07
N CYS A 40 -4.16 18.79 -9.48
CA CYS A 40 -5.25 18.13 -8.75
C CYS A 40 -4.74 17.25 -7.59
N GLY A 41 -3.44 16.94 -7.52
CA GLY A 41 -2.90 15.95 -6.59
C GLY A 41 -3.49 14.56 -6.80
N LEU A 42 -3.77 14.17 -8.04
CA LEU A 42 -4.42 12.90 -8.41
C LEU A 42 -3.42 11.94 -9.07
N ILE A 43 -3.62 10.65 -8.81
CA ILE A 43 -2.87 9.55 -9.39
C ILE A 43 -3.87 8.64 -10.10
N TRP A 44 -3.60 8.30 -11.36
CA TRP A 44 -4.28 7.21 -12.04
C TRP A 44 -3.40 5.96 -11.98
N PHE A 45 -3.99 4.86 -11.51
CA PHE A 45 -3.37 3.54 -11.50
C PHE A 45 -4.15 2.66 -12.47
N ASP A 46 -3.48 2.07 -13.45
CA ASP A 46 -4.06 0.96 -14.21
C ASP A 46 -4.17 -0.29 -13.31
N ARG A 47 -4.89 -1.31 -13.79
CA ARG A 47 -5.50 -2.44 -13.04
C ARG A 47 -4.66 -3.08 -11.92
N GLN A 48 -3.32 -3.03 -11.94
CA GLN A 48 -2.46 -3.65 -10.92
C GLN A 48 -1.28 -2.78 -10.44
N GLU A 49 -1.22 -1.51 -10.84
CA GLU A 49 -0.01 -0.70 -10.67
C GLU A 49 0.28 -0.33 -9.22
N SER A 50 -0.75 -0.02 -8.44
CA SER A 50 -0.60 0.38 -7.04
C SER A 50 -0.04 -0.72 -6.13
N LEU A 51 -0.34 -1.98 -6.45
CA LEU A 51 0.15 -3.17 -5.75
C LEU A 51 1.53 -3.61 -6.26
N ALA A 52 1.84 -3.28 -7.51
CA ALA A 52 3.11 -3.62 -8.13
C ALA A 52 4.26 -2.71 -7.64
N LEU A 53 3.99 -1.53 -7.08
CA LEU A 53 5.04 -0.63 -6.61
C LEU A 53 5.95 -1.28 -5.55
N THR A 54 7.25 -1.07 -5.73
CA THR A 54 8.27 -1.42 -4.73
C THR A 54 8.25 -0.46 -3.56
N PRO A 55 8.79 -0.86 -2.39
CA PRO A 55 8.97 0.06 -1.28
C PRO A 55 9.76 1.32 -1.67
N GLY A 56 10.84 1.18 -2.44
CA GLY A 56 11.63 2.30 -2.96
C GLY A 56 10.84 3.20 -3.92
N ALA A 57 10.00 2.62 -4.78
CA ALA A 57 9.13 3.40 -5.67
C ALA A 57 8.09 4.24 -4.92
N VAL A 58 7.51 3.71 -3.82
CA VAL A 58 6.60 4.48 -2.96
C VAL A 58 7.29 5.73 -2.39
N LEU A 59 8.55 5.60 -1.95
CA LEU A 59 9.34 6.74 -1.48
C LEU A 59 9.62 7.76 -2.59
N LYS A 60 10.00 7.29 -3.79
CA LYS A 60 10.21 8.18 -4.97
C LYS A 60 8.94 8.93 -5.35
N LEU A 61 7.79 8.25 -5.34
CA LEU A 61 6.50 8.84 -5.67
C LEU A 61 6.10 9.94 -4.66
N PHE A 62 6.45 9.76 -3.39
CA PHE A 62 6.23 10.79 -2.36
C PHE A 62 6.95 12.09 -2.71
N VAL A 63 8.23 12.00 -3.06
CA VAL A 63 9.06 13.15 -3.47
C VAL A 63 8.49 13.81 -4.73
N ALA A 64 8.11 13.01 -5.73
CA ALA A 64 7.57 13.51 -6.98
C ALA A 64 6.28 14.33 -6.81
N ILE A 65 5.41 13.93 -5.87
CA ILE A 65 4.13 14.60 -5.65
C ILE A 65 4.27 15.81 -4.70
N ASP A 66 5.22 15.79 -3.77
CA ASP A 66 5.51 16.94 -2.91
C ASP A 66 6.18 18.10 -3.67
N ALA A 67 7.04 17.80 -4.64
CA ALA A 67 7.75 18.80 -5.47
C ALA A 67 6.84 19.80 -6.21
N HIS A 68 5.53 19.51 -6.29
CA HIS A 68 4.54 20.35 -6.96
C HIS A 68 3.36 20.72 -6.05
N ARG A 69 3.55 20.72 -4.72
CA ARG A 69 2.50 21.03 -3.73
C ARG A 69 1.89 22.42 -3.90
N ASP A 70 2.67 23.39 -4.38
CA ASP A 70 2.29 24.78 -4.63
C ASP A 70 1.27 24.92 -5.76
N ARG A 71 1.20 23.94 -6.66
CA ARG A 71 0.25 23.93 -7.79
C ARG A 71 -1.12 23.36 -7.41
N ARG A 72 -1.30 22.90 -6.16
CA ARG A 72 -2.53 22.23 -5.75
C ARG A 72 -3.69 23.21 -5.62
N HIS A 73 -4.81 22.86 -6.22
CA HIS A 73 -6.08 23.58 -6.08
C HIS A 73 -7.18 22.65 -5.58
N PRO A 74 -8.30 23.20 -5.06
CA PRO A 74 -9.44 22.39 -4.66
C PRO A 74 -9.97 21.51 -5.79
N LEU A 75 -10.45 20.33 -5.43
CA LEU A 75 -11.14 19.40 -6.32
C LEU A 75 -12.64 19.71 -6.24
N ASP A 76 -13.10 20.68 -7.02
CA ASP A 76 -14.53 21.03 -7.07
C ASP A 76 -15.37 19.78 -7.40
N ALA A 77 -16.56 19.68 -6.78
CA ALA A 77 -17.53 18.56 -6.80
C ALA A 77 -17.27 17.50 -7.90
N LEU A 78 -16.32 16.61 -7.61
CA LEU A 78 -15.75 15.73 -8.61
C LEU A 78 -16.75 14.62 -8.98
N ALA A 79 -17.18 14.60 -10.25
CA ALA A 79 -17.89 13.48 -10.86
C ALA A 79 -16.96 12.84 -11.91
N PRO A 80 -15.89 12.12 -11.48
CA PRO A 80 -14.80 11.80 -12.38
C PRO A 80 -15.21 10.67 -13.32
N CYS A 81 -14.88 10.84 -14.61
CA CYS A 81 -15.05 9.79 -15.62
C CYS A 81 -13.72 9.07 -15.88
N CYS A 82 -13.79 7.82 -16.29
CA CYS A 82 -12.61 7.06 -16.67
C CYS A 82 -11.92 7.71 -17.89
N PRO A 83 -10.60 7.98 -17.85
CA PRO A 83 -9.89 8.59 -18.98
C PRO A 83 -9.81 7.66 -20.20
N ARG A 84 -10.02 6.35 -20.02
CA ARG A 84 -9.99 5.34 -21.10
C ARG A 84 -11.36 5.10 -21.74
N CYS A 85 -12.40 4.78 -20.94
CA CYS A 85 -13.74 4.44 -21.47
C CYS A 85 -14.82 5.51 -21.25
N ARG A 86 -14.47 6.64 -20.63
CA ARG A 86 -15.39 7.76 -20.32
C ARG A 86 -16.60 7.43 -19.44
N GLN A 87 -16.71 6.20 -18.94
CA GLN A 87 -17.75 5.83 -17.97
C GLN A 87 -17.53 6.54 -16.63
N PRO A 88 -18.61 6.94 -15.92
CA PRO A 88 -18.51 7.46 -14.56
C PRO A 88 -17.75 6.48 -13.66
N LEU A 89 -16.76 6.98 -12.90
CA LEU A 89 -16.05 6.16 -11.95
C LEU A 89 -16.88 5.93 -10.69
N VAL A 90 -16.72 4.76 -10.09
CA VAL A 90 -17.47 4.35 -8.90
C VAL A 90 -16.63 4.65 -7.66
N ALA A 91 -17.13 5.55 -6.81
CA ALA A 91 -16.53 5.82 -5.50
C ALA A 91 -16.49 4.53 -4.67
N THR A 92 -15.31 4.17 -4.18
CA THR A 92 -15.02 2.92 -3.49
C THR A 92 -14.23 3.22 -2.22
N ILE A 93 -14.57 2.55 -1.13
CA ILE A 93 -13.83 2.61 0.13
C ILE A 93 -13.22 1.23 0.35
N ASP A 94 -11.94 1.22 0.71
CA ASP A 94 -11.16 0.02 0.93
C ASP A 94 -10.36 0.16 2.23
N GLN A 95 -9.70 -0.90 2.66
CA GLN A 95 -8.94 -0.93 3.89
C GLN A 95 -7.63 -1.70 3.72
N GLN A 96 -6.53 -1.03 4.03
CA GLN A 96 -5.22 -1.66 4.13
C GLN A 96 -4.78 -1.64 5.59
N ARG A 97 -4.58 -2.82 6.18
CA ARG A 97 -4.35 -3.00 7.63
C ARG A 97 -5.52 -2.41 8.43
N ALA A 98 -5.27 -1.39 9.25
CA ALA A 98 -6.28 -0.66 10.01
C ALA A 98 -6.71 0.67 9.35
N THR A 99 -6.14 1.02 8.19
CA THR A 99 -6.37 2.31 7.55
C THR A 99 -7.36 2.17 6.41
N ARG A 100 -8.55 2.75 6.58
CA ARG A 100 -9.52 2.91 5.49
C ARG A 100 -9.06 4.02 4.55
N PHE A 101 -9.34 3.91 3.26
CA PHE A 101 -9.03 4.93 2.26
C PHE A 101 -10.04 4.86 1.11
N SER A 102 -10.20 5.96 0.37
CA SER A 102 -11.14 6.05 -0.75
C SER A 102 -10.44 6.19 -2.10
N TYR A 103 -11.08 5.70 -3.15
CA TYR A 103 -10.68 5.92 -4.54
C TYR A 103 -11.88 5.79 -5.47
N TRP A 104 -11.73 6.19 -6.74
CA TRP A 104 -12.76 5.98 -7.76
C TRP A 104 -12.30 4.94 -8.76
N ARG A 105 -13.00 3.82 -8.88
CA ARG A 105 -12.63 2.72 -9.80
C ARG A 105 -13.43 2.75 -11.09
N CYS A 106 -12.82 2.33 -12.19
CA CYS A 106 -13.54 2.09 -13.43
C CYS A 106 -14.40 0.82 -13.30
N PRO A 107 -15.70 0.85 -13.67
CA PRO A 107 -16.55 -0.34 -13.65
C PRO A 107 -16.11 -1.42 -14.65
N VAL A 108 -15.33 -1.04 -15.67
CA VAL A 108 -14.75 -1.92 -16.70
C VAL A 108 -13.30 -2.30 -16.36
N GLU A 109 -12.84 -2.01 -15.14
CA GLU A 109 -11.52 -2.40 -14.61
C GLU A 109 -10.29 -1.89 -15.40
N HIS A 110 -10.44 -0.76 -16.09
CA HIS A 110 -9.32 -0.04 -16.70
C HIS A 110 -8.28 0.44 -15.68
N GLY A 111 -8.73 0.77 -14.47
CA GLY A 111 -7.89 1.35 -13.44
C GLY A 111 -8.71 2.05 -12.37
N ARG A 112 -8.02 2.84 -11.54
CA ARG A 112 -8.63 3.68 -10.52
C ARG A 112 -7.94 5.03 -10.42
N LEU A 113 -8.72 6.03 -10.04
CA LEU A 113 -8.26 7.35 -9.67
C LEU A 113 -8.15 7.44 -8.15
N THR A 114 -7.02 7.90 -7.64
CA THR A 114 -6.76 8.01 -6.20
C THR A 114 -6.19 9.40 -5.90
N THR A 115 -6.67 10.05 -4.84
CA THR A 115 -6.04 11.29 -4.36
C THR A 115 -4.67 10.96 -3.75
N PHE A 116 -3.72 11.88 -3.81
CA PHE A 116 -2.44 11.66 -3.14
C PHE A 116 -2.63 11.38 -1.65
N PHE A 117 -3.57 12.07 -1.01
CA PHE A 117 -3.91 11.84 0.39
C PHE A 117 -4.39 10.41 0.65
N ASP A 118 -5.30 9.87 -0.17
CA ASP A 118 -5.76 8.49 -0.03
C ASP A 118 -4.66 7.48 -0.33
N PHE A 119 -3.73 7.80 -1.25
CA PHE A 119 -2.53 6.99 -1.46
C PHE A 119 -1.63 6.95 -0.22
N LEU A 120 -1.44 8.09 0.46
CA LEU A 120 -0.70 8.14 1.72
C LEU A 120 -1.36 7.33 2.83
N ARG A 121 -2.71 7.34 2.87
CA ARG A 121 -3.47 6.51 3.81
C ARG A 121 -3.34 5.03 3.49
N GLU A 122 -3.44 4.64 2.21
CA GLU A 122 -3.22 3.26 1.76
C GLU A 122 -1.84 2.76 2.21
N LYS A 123 -0.78 3.56 2.00
CA LYS A 123 0.59 3.22 2.39
C LYS A 123 0.89 3.50 3.87
N ASN A 124 -0.13 3.82 4.67
CA ASN A 124 -0.07 3.99 6.13
C ASN A 124 0.85 5.13 6.61
N PHE A 125 1.11 6.15 5.77
CA PHE A 125 1.81 7.37 6.16
C PHE A 125 0.92 8.35 6.93
N VAL A 126 -0.39 8.28 6.69
CA VAL A 126 -1.37 9.19 7.27
C VAL A 126 -2.41 8.38 8.03
N ARG A 127 -2.71 8.82 9.25
CA ARG A 127 -3.77 8.27 10.08
C ARG A 127 -4.70 9.38 10.55
N PRO A 128 -5.98 9.06 10.83
CA PRO A 128 -6.87 9.99 11.51
C PRO A 128 -6.25 10.45 12.84
N LEU A 129 -6.47 11.71 13.20
CA LEU A 129 -6.01 12.24 14.49
C LEU A 129 -6.68 11.51 15.64
N SER A 130 -5.91 11.27 16.71
CA SER A 130 -6.51 10.88 17.98
C SER A 130 -7.38 12.02 18.52
N PRO A 131 -8.42 11.73 19.34
CA PRO A 131 -9.26 12.74 19.94
C PRO A 131 -8.46 13.81 20.72
N GLU A 132 -7.39 13.40 21.39
CA GLU A 132 -6.53 14.28 22.19
C GLU A 132 -5.76 15.26 21.29
N ARG A 133 -5.19 14.76 20.18
CA ARG A 133 -4.46 15.59 19.20
C ARG A 133 -5.39 16.52 18.43
N LEU A 134 -6.61 16.08 18.16
CA LEU A 134 -7.64 16.93 17.56
C LEU A 134 -8.06 18.06 18.53
N ALA A 135 -8.24 17.74 19.82
CA ALA A 135 -8.53 18.74 20.84
C ALA A 135 -7.38 19.75 21.02
N GLU A 136 -6.13 19.28 20.93
CA GLU A 136 -4.95 20.15 20.93
C GLU A 136 -4.95 21.10 19.71
N LEU A 137 -5.15 20.58 18.50
CA LEU A 137 -5.18 21.36 17.26
C LEU A 137 -6.24 22.48 17.32
N ARG A 138 -7.43 22.18 17.85
CA ARG A 138 -8.54 23.14 18.04
C ARG A 138 -8.20 24.34 18.91
N ARG A 139 -7.15 24.26 19.75
CA ARG A 139 -6.70 25.40 20.56
C ARG A 139 -5.91 26.43 19.74
N TYR A 140 -5.30 26.01 18.64
CA TYR A 140 -4.38 26.83 17.84
C TYR A 140 -4.97 27.26 16.50
N ALA A 141 -5.89 26.48 15.94
CA ALA A 141 -6.55 26.79 14.68
C ALA A 141 -8.06 26.53 14.77
N SER A 142 -8.85 27.49 14.27
CA SER A 142 -10.31 27.34 14.11
C SER A 142 -10.67 26.69 12.77
N ALA A 143 -9.79 26.79 11.76
CA ALA A 143 -10.01 26.21 10.45
C ALA A 143 -8.71 25.68 9.85
N VAL A 144 -8.83 24.62 9.05
CA VAL A 144 -7.74 24.05 8.24
C VAL A 144 -8.27 23.64 6.87
N ASN A 145 -7.40 23.54 5.86
CA ASN A 145 -7.81 23.01 4.57
C ASN A 145 -7.74 21.47 4.58
N CYS A 146 -8.72 20.83 3.96
CA CYS A 146 -8.76 19.40 3.77
C CYS A 146 -7.58 18.94 2.90
N SER A 147 -6.76 18.03 3.43
CA SER A 147 -5.64 17.44 2.69
C SER A 147 -6.05 16.63 1.46
N ALA A 148 -7.32 16.22 1.36
CA ALA A 148 -7.85 15.41 0.26
C ALA A 148 -8.43 16.25 -0.90
N CYS A 149 -9.29 17.24 -0.59
CA CYS A 149 -10.00 18.03 -1.61
C CYS A 149 -9.69 19.53 -1.57
N GLY A 150 -8.90 20.02 -0.60
CA GLY A 150 -8.56 21.43 -0.45
C GLY A 150 -9.65 22.30 0.20
N ALA A 151 -10.87 21.78 0.38
CA ALA A 151 -11.98 22.54 1.00
C ALA A 151 -11.66 22.93 2.46
N PRO A 152 -12.08 24.12 2.92
CA PRO A 152 -11.92 24.50 4.32
C PRO A 152 -12.73 23.57 5.23
N ILE A 153 -12.17 23.25 6.39
CA ILE A 153 -12.79 22.46 7.46
C ILE A 153 -12.86 23.36 8.69
N ASP A 154 -14.08 23.56 9.21
CA ASP A 154 -14.29 24.22 10.50
C ASP A 154 -13.96 23.25 11.64
N LEU A 155 -12.83 23.48 12.29
CA LEU A 155 -12.37 22.64 13.39
C LEU A 155 -13.24 22.77 14.64
N ALA A 156 -14.04 23.82 14.78
CA ALA A 156 -14.90 23.99 15.96
C ALA A 156 -15.98 22.91 16.05
N HIS A 157 -16.46 22.42 14.90
CA HIS A 157 -17.62 21.52 14.83
C HIS A 157 -17.30 20.19 14.13
N GLU A 158 -16.33 20.17 13.21
CA GLU A 158 -16.08 19.03 12.35
C GLU A 158 -14.83 18.25 12.78
N SER A 159 -14.88 16.93 12.57
CA SER A 159 -13.72 16.01 12.65
C SER A 159 -13.40 15.36 11.31
N ALA A 160 -14.18 15.68 10.28
CA ALA A 160 -14.04 15.23 8.90
C ALA A 160 -14.54 16.34 7.98
N CYS A 161 -13.99 16.42 6.77
CA CYS A 161 -14.39 17.42 5.79
C CYS A 161 -15.85 17.22 5.35
N ALA A 162 -16.70 18.23 5.53
CA ALA A 162 -18.09 18.19 5.03
C ALA A 162 -18.21 18.03 3.52
N HIS A 163 -17.19 18.40 2.72
CA HIS A 163 -17.24 18.31 1.26
C HIS A 163 -16.98 16.91 0.72
N CYS A 164 -15.92 16.23 1.20
CA CYS A 164 -15.50 14.94 0.68
C CYS A 164 -15.58 13.78 1.70
N GLY A 165 -15.93 14.06 2.96
CA GLY A 165 -15.99 13.08 4.04
C GLY A 165 -14.63 12.61 4.57
N ALA A 166 -13.51 13.16 4.07
CA ALA A 166 -12.19 12.76 4.52
C ALA A 166 -11.96 13.15 6.00
N PRO A 167 -11.49 12.23 6.86
CA PRO A 167 -11.25 12.53 8.26
C PRO A 167 -10.08 13.51 8.41
N LEU A 168 -10.13 14.34 9.46
CA LEU A 168 -8.98 15.16 9.85
C LEU A 168 -7.80 14.26 10.17
N SER A 169 -6.75 14.41 9.38
CA SER A 169 -5.56 13.60 9.48
C SER A 169 -4.35 14.53 9.40
N MET A 170 -3.42 14.39 10.34
CA MET A 170 -2.11 15.05 10.25
C MET A 170 -1.04 14.03 9.93
N LEU A 171 -0.02 14.50 9.21
CA LEU A 171 1.25 13.81 9.12
C LEU A 171 1.95 13.99 10.46
N ASP A 172 2.00 12.93 11.26
CA ASP A 172 2.80 12.87 12.47
C ASP A 172 4.27 12.58 12.07
N PRO A 173 5.23 13.46 12.40
CA PRO A 173 6.63 13.28 12.03
C PRO A 173 7.19 11.93 12.46
N GLU A 174 6.83 11.43 13.64
CA GLU A 174 7.34 10.14 14.15
C GLU A 174 6.79 8.98 13.32
N GLN A 175 5.51 9.06 12.93
CA GLN A 175 4.87 8.04 12.09
C GLN A 175 5.43 8.05 10.67
N VAL A 176 5.66 9.24 10.10
CA VAL A 176 6.29 9.37 8.78
C VAL A 176 7.70 8.76 8.82
N GLN A 177 8.49 9.08 9.85
CA GLN A 177 9.81 8.49 10.01
C GLN A 177 9.77 6.96 10.15
N ALA A 178 8.82 6.43 10.92
CA ALA A 178 8.64 4.98 11.04
C ALA A 178 8.28 4.33 9.69
N ALA A 179 7.32 4.89 8.96
CA ALA A 179 6.93 4.41 7.63
C ALA A 179 8.09 4.47 6.63
N VAL A 180 8.88 5.55 6.65
CA VAL A 180 10.08 5.68 5.81
C VAL A 180 11.11 4.62 6.17
N ARG A 181 11.42 4.40 7.45
CA ARG A 181 12.36 3.36 7.90
C ARG A 181 11.90 1.96 7.48
N ASP A 182 10.62 1.66 7.61
CA ASP A 182 10.05 0.37 7.23
C ASP A 182 10.19 0.14 5.71
N LEU A 183 9.90 1.16 4.90
CA LEU A 183 10.03 1.08 3.44
C LEU A 183 11.50 0.97 3.00
N GLN A 184 12.41 1.74 3.61
CA GLN A 184 13.85 1.63 3.37
C GLN A 184 14.36 0.24 3.70
N SER A 185 13.97 -0.31 4.85
CA SER A 185 14.34 -1.66 5.27
C SER A 185 13.77 -2.72 4.33
N ALA A 186 12.53 -2.54 3.84
CA ALA A 186 11.92 -3.44 2.88
C ALA A 186 12.59 -3.36 1.51
N GLU A 187 13.00 -2.18 1.04
CA GLU A 187 13.75 -2.02 -0.21
C GLU A 187 15.14 -2.63 -0.11
N ALA A 188 15.82 -2.44 1.03
CA ALA A 188 17.11 -3.08 1.29
C ALA A 188 16.97 -4.61 1.23
N ARG A 189 15.98 -5.21 1.91
CA ARG A 189 15.73 -6.66 1.82
C ARG A 189 15.40 -7.14 0.40
N ARG A 190 14.67 -6.33 -0.37
CA ARG A 190 14.32 -6.64 -1.76
C ARG A 190 15.55 -6.65 -2.68
N THR A 191 16.45 -5.69 -2.50
CA THR A 191 17.63 -5.49 -3.35
C THR A 191 18.84 -6.31 -2.91
N THR A 192 18.90 -6.67 -1.63
CA THR A 192 19.92 -7.57 -1.09
C THR A 192 19.58 -9.00 -1.48
N VAL A 193 20.19 -9.48 -2.56
CA VAL A 193 20.17 -10.90 -2.91
C VAL A 193 21.10 -11.62 -1.94
N ASP A 194 20.55 -12.44 -1.04
CA ASP A 194 21.34 -13.37 -0.24
C ASP A 194 21.99 -14.39 -1.20
N PRO A 195 23.32 -14.39 -1.38
CA PRO A 195 23.99 -15.29 -2.32
C PRO A 195 23.84 -16.75 -1.93
N THR A 196 23.48 -17.03 -0.67
CA THR A 196 23.19 -18.37 -0.17
C THR A 196 21.72 -18.78 -0.34
N TYR A 197 20.85 -17.85 -0.75
CA TYR A 197 19.40 -18.10 -0.91
C TYR A 197 19.08 -19.29 -1.81
N PRO A 198 19.72 -19.48 -2.99
CA PRO A 198 19.46 -20.67 -3.81
C PRO A 198 19.83 -21.97 -3.08
N ALA A 199 20.95 -22.00 -2.36
CA ALA A 199 21.40 -23.16 -1.61
C ALA A 199 20.47 -23.44 -0.42
N ARG A 200 20.06 -22.41 0.33
CA ARG A 200 19.10 -22.53 1.42
C ARG A 200 17.73 -23.00 0.93
N LEU A 201 17.22 -22.46 -0.17
CA LEU A 201 15.95 -22.90 -0.75
C LEU A 201 15.99 -24.38 -1.16
N MET A 202 17.12 -24.86 -1.70
CA MET A 202 17.31 -26.29 -1.99
C MET A 202 17.31 -27.14 -0.71
N MET A 203 18.00 -26.68 0.35
CA MET A 203 18.04 -27.38 1.64
C MET A 203 16.67 -27.41 2.32
N ASP A 204 15.95 -26.29 2.32
CA ASP A 204 14.60 -26.15 2.88
C ASP A 204 13.61 -27.07 2.12
N ARG A 205 13.68 -27.07 0.78
CA ARG A 205 12.87 -27.98 -0.06
C ARG A 205 13.16 -29.44 0.25
N ALA A 206 14.42 -29.85 0.32
CA ALA A 206 14.80 -31.22 0.66
C ALA A 206 14.37 -31.62 2.08
N THR A 207 14.30 -30.66 3.01
CA THR A 207 13.81 -30.88 4.37
C THR A 207 12.29 -31.07 4.39
N LEU A 208 11.55 -30.25 3.66
CA LEU A 208 10.11 -30.39 3.49
C LEU A 208 9.75 -31.71 2.78
N GLU A 209 10.41 -32.03 1.67
CA GLU A 209 10.18 -33.27 0.92
C GLU A 209 10.42 -34.50 1.82
N ARG A 210 11.49 -34.51 2.64
CA ARG A 210 11.71 -35.56 3.65
C ARG A 210 10.59 -35.62 4.68
N ALA A 211 10.14 -34.48 5.19
CA ALA A 211 9.03 -34.42 6.14
C ALA A 211 7.71 -34.92 5.53
N PHE A 212 7.45 -34.65 4.25
CA PHE A 212 6.25 -35.13 3.55
C PHE A 212 6.34 -36.60 3.12
N HIS A 213 7.55 -37.10 2.82
CA HIS A 213 7.78 -38.51 2.49
C HIS A 213 7.97 -39.41 3.71
N ALA A 214 8.05 -38.84 4.92
CA ALA A 214 8.07 -39.60 6.16
C ALA A 214 6.83 -40.51 6.25
N THR A 215 7.08 -41.81 6.40
CA THR A 215 6.04 -42.84 6.38
C THR A 215 5.07 -42.69 7.58
N PRO A 216 3.78 -43.04 7.44
CA PRO A 216 2.79 -42.97 8.53
C PRO A 216 3.18 -43.73 9.83
N GLY A 217 4.17 -44.62 9.77
CA GLY A 217 4.74 -45.31 10.93
C GLY A 217 5.53 -44.41 11.89
N GLU A 218 6.11 -43.30 11.42
CA GLU A 218 6.83 -42.32 12.26
C GLU A 218 5.86 -41.30 12.89
N LEU A 219 4.75 -40.99 12.19
CA LEU A 219 3.64 -40.19 12.72
C LEU A 219 2.80 -40.93 13.79
N ARG A 220 2.92 -42.26 13.90
CA ARG A 220 2.26 -43.07 14.94
C ARG A 220 2.77 -42.78 16.37
N GLY A 221 3.92 -42.13 16.51
CA GLY A 221 4.45 -41.68 17.80
C GLY A 221 3.98 -40.28 18.23
N ALA A 222 3.20 -39.58 17.39
CA ALA A 222 2.52 -38.35 17.77
C ALA A 222 1.33 -38.72 18.63
N ASP A 223 1.45 -38.55 19.95
CA ASP A 223 0.34 -38.72 20.87
C ASP A 223 -0.75 -37.68 20.54
N VAL A 224 -1.77 -38.14 19.82
CA VAL A 224 -2.95 -37.35 19.44
C VAL A 224 -3.92 -37.18 20.60
N SER A 225 -3.65 -37.80 21.76
CA SER A 225 -4.58 -37.89 22.88
C SER A 225 -4.81 -36.56 23.62
N GLY A 226 -4.15 -35.47 23.20
CA GLY A 226 -4.30 -34.12 23.77
C GLY A 226 -4.64 -33.00 22.79
N ALA A 227 -4.86 -33.29 21.49
CA ALA A 227 -5.18 -32.25 20.50
C ALA A 227 -6.69 -32.04 20.37
N PHE A 228 -7.14 -30.78 20.33
CA PHE A 228 -8.56 -30.41 20.15
C PHE A 228 -9.11 -30.71 18.75
N GLY A 229 -8.30 -31.22 17.83
CA GLY A 229 -8.72 -31.67 16.51
C GLY A 229 -7.59 -32.20 15.63
N VAL A 230 -7.97 -32.79 14.50
CA VAL A 230 -7.07 -33.43 13.53
C VAL A 230 -6.08 -32.44 12.91
N VAL A 231 -6.51 -31.19 12.70
CA VAL A 231 -5.66 -30.13 12.12
C VAL A 231 -4.56 -29.72 13.08
N GLU A 232 -4.89 -29.49 14.35
CA GLU A 232 -3.92 -29.09 15.38
C GLU A 232 -2.94 -30.21 15.70
N ALA A 233 -3.41 -31.46 15.69
CA ALA A 233 -2.54 -32.63 15.77
C ALA A 233 -1.54 -32.70 14.61
N GLY A 234 -2.00 -32.43 13.38
CA GLY A 234 -1.14 -32.36 12.20
C GLY A 234 -0.11 -31.24 12.30
N VAL A 235 -0.51 -30.05 12.74
CA VAL A 235 0.40 -28.91 12.94
C VAL A 235 1.44 -29.23 14.02
N ALA A 236 1.03 -29.80 15.16
CA ALA A 236 1.96 -30.15 16.24
C ALA A 236 2.98 -31.21 15.81
N ALA A 237 2.56 -32.23 15.04
CA ALA A 237 3.46 -33.25 14.50
C ALA A 237 4.47 -32.65 13.52
N ILE A 238 4.05 -31.73 12.64
CA ILE A 238 4.93 -31.03 11.71
C ILE A 238 5.93 -30.13 12.46
N VAL A 239 5.48 -29.36 13.45
CA VAL A 239 6.36 -28.48 14.25
C VAL A 239 7.43 -29.27 14.99
N ARG A 240 7.08 -30.44 15.54
CA ARG A 240 8.03 -31.31 16.24
C ARG A 240 9.06 -31.92 15.28
N LEU A 241 8.64 -32.39 14.09
CA LEU A 241 9.55 -32.88 13.04
C LEU A 241 10.54 -31.80 12.56
N LEU A 242 10.09 -30.55 12.47
CA LEU A 242 10.94 -29.42 12.11
C LEU A 242 11.91 -29.05 13.25
N SER A 243 11.49 -29.21 14.50
CA SER A 243 12.31 -28.89 15.69
C SER A 243 13.37 -29.97 15.98
N GLU A 244 13.05 -31.25 15.80
CA GLU A 244 13.98 -32.38 16.04
C GLU A 244 15.10 -32.46 14.97
N ASN A 245 14.83 -32.02 13.74
CA ASN A 245 15.85 -31.91 12.68
C ASN A 245 16.68 -30.61 12.75
N SER A 246 16.35 -29.72 13.68
CA SER A 246 17.10 -28.50 13.98
C SER A 246 18.03 -28.74 15.18
N GLY A 247 18.98 -29.68 15.06
CA GLY A 247 20.02 -29.90 16.06
C GLY A 247 20.99 -28.70 16.16
N PRO A 248 21.64 -28.48 17.32
CA PRO A 248 22.21 -27.19 17.69
C PRO A 248 23.42 -26.82 16.82
N SER A 249 23.44 -25.58 16.35
CA SER A 249 24.68 -24.91 15.94
C SER A 249 25.55 -24.74 17.19
N ALA A 250 26.72 -25.36 17.24
CA ALA A 250 27.73 -25.01 18.23
C ALA A 250 29.14 -25.50 17.82
N PRO A 251 30.22 -24.85 18.29
CA PRO A 251 30.35 -23.44 18.69
C PRO A 251 31.00 -22.57 17.58
#